data_AF-A0A0J7KS89-F1
#
_entry.id   AF-A0A0J7KS89-F1
#
_cell.length_a   1.000
_cell.length_b   1.000
_cell.length_c   1.000
_cell.angle_alpha   90.00
_cell.angle_beta   90.00
_cell.angle_gamma   90.00
#
_symmetry.space_group_name_H-M   'P 1'
#
loop_
_entity.id
_entity.type
_entity.pdbx_description
1 polymer ?
#
loop_
_entity_poly.entity_id
_entity_poly.type
_entity_poly.pdbx_seq_one_letter_code
_entity_poly.pdbx_strand_id
1 'polypeptide(L)'
;MCRQLEQMKKERIKNGSTTMMTTSSPSPPPSGQLGSGRGITACTTAPCNRDSEKMRGNDANCSYECVALHVSPDLGERVMLSGGRALLDEVFPETTQAVIDARSGVAWHQQDARHVIRFPLNGYCKLNSVQAITRLLNAGFRVVASNGGGVEGQQFSEYLFVRQSVNT
;
A
#
# COMPACT_ATOMS: atom_id res chain seq x y z
N MET A 1 27.24 14.12 -18.99
CA MET A 1 27.66 14.97 -17.85
C MET A 1 27.99 14.18 -16.57
N CYS A 2 28.21 12.85 -16.64
CA CYS A 2 28.51 12.03 -15.44
C CYS A 2 30.00 11.69 -15.26
N ARG A 3 30.88 12.07 -16.19
CA ARG A 3 32.33 11.75 -16.10
C ARG A 3 33.15 12.76 -15.29
N GLN A 4 32.57 13.89 -14.91
CA GLN A 4 33.30 15.00 -14.27
C GLN A 4 33.27 14.95 -12.73
N LEU A 5 32.37 14.16 -12.13
CA LEU A 5 32.23 14.03 -10.67
C LEU A 5 33.22 13.03 -10.04
N GLU A 6 33.69 12.02 -10.79
CA GLU A 6 34.65 11.04 -10.27
C GLU A 6 36.08 11.59 -10.14
N GLN A 7 36.45 12.61 -10.92
CA GLN A 7 37.78 13.23 -10.84
C GLN A 7 37.96 14.11 -9.60
N MET A 8 36.88 14.66 -9.03
CA MET A 8 36.97 15.56 -7.87
C MET A 8 37.16 14.83 -6.53
N LYS A 9 36.90 13.51 -6.48
CA LYS A 9 37.15 12.69 -5.26
C LYS A 9 38.58 12.12 -5.21
N LYS A 10 39.27 12.05 -6.35
CA LYS A 10 40.62 11.49 -6.45
C LYS A 10 41.73 12.51 -6.18
N GLU A 11 41.41 13.80 -6.21
CA GLU A 11 42.41 14.87 -6.03
C GLU A 11 42.60 15.36 -4.59
N ARG A 12 41.82 14.87 -3.61
CA ARG A 12 41.96 15.32 -2.21
C ARG A 12 43.02 14.57 -1.39
N ILE A 13 43.66 13.55 -1.97
CA ILE A 13 44.50 12.60 -1.20
C ILE A 13 46.01 12.87 -1.39
N LYS A 14 46.45 13.76 -2.28
CA LYS A 14 47.88 13.84 -2.64
C LYS A 14 48.74 14.84 -1.86
N ASN A 15 48.22 15.80 -1.10
CA ASN A 15 49.08 16.75 -0.39
C ASN A 15 48.79 16.77 1.11
N GLY A 16 49.61 16.04 1.87
CA GLY A 16 49.57 16.00 3.33
C GLY A 16 50.26 17.19 3.99
N SER A 17 49.81 17.52 5.22
CA SER A 17 50.66 17.68 6.43
C SER A 17 49.74 18.04 7.62
N THR A 18 49.49 17.10 8.55
CA THR A 18 50.08 17.00 9.91
C THR A 18 49.39 17.89 10.97
N THR A 19 48.75 17.28 11.98
CA THR A 19 48.95 17.52 13.43
C THR A 19 48.03 16.58 14.26
N MET A 20 48.57 16.12 15.39
CA MET A 20 48.17 15.05 16.33
C MET A 20 46.79 15.28 17.00
N MET A 21 46.08 14.26 17.51
CA MET A 21 46.14 13.73 18.89
C MET A 21 45.55 12.30 19.00
N THR A 22 46.09 11.53 19.96
CA THR A 22 45.73 10.20 20.51
C THR A 22 44.25 10.09 21.01
N THR A 23 43.53 8.95 21.04
CA THR A 23 43.71 7.78 21.93
C THR A 23 42.85 6.54 21.54
N SER A 24 43.44 5.35 21.72
CA SER A 24 42.89 4.01 22.08
C SER A 24 41.54 3.49 21.55
N SER A 25 41.64 2.42 20.75
CA SER A 25 40.62 1.40 20.42
C SER A 25 40.37 0.41 21.58
N PRO A 26 39.23 -0.31 21.56
CA PRO A 26 39.24 -1.71 21.98
C PRO A 26 38.61 -2.66 20.92
N SER A 27 39.28 -3.79 20.73
CA SER A 27 38.96 -4.89 19.81
C SER A 27 37.78 -5.76 20.29
N PRO A 28 37.04 -6.44 19.40
CA PRO A 28 36.08 -7.49 19.77
C PRO A 28 36.75 -8.88 19.95
N PRO A 29 36.17 -9.79 20.78
CA PRO A 29 36.73 -11.12 21.06
C PRO A 29 36.37 -12.17 19.99
N PRO A 30 37.06 -13.34 19.99
CA PRO A 30 37.11 -14.26 18.86
C PRO A 30 36.01 -15.34 18.83
N SER A 31 35.84 -15.89 17.63
CA SER A 31 34.94 -16.97 17.22
C SER A 31 35.17 -18.29 17.98
N GLY A 32 34.07 -18.86 18.50
CA GLY A 32 34.00 -20.27 18.92
C GLY A 32 33.13 -21.07 17.95
N GLN A 33 33.73 -22.05 17.27
CA GLN A 33 33.02 -23.16 16.62
C GLN A 33 32.57 -24.18 17.67
N LEU A 34 31.35 -24.72 17.53
CA LEU A 34 31.03 -26.16 17.48
C LEU A 34 29.51 -26.38 17.65
N GLY A 35 28.93 -27.22 16.80
CA GLY A 35 27.74 -28.02 17.17
C GLY A 35 26.50 -27.88 16.28
N SER A 36 26.43 -28.73 15.26
CA SER A 36 25.26 -29.40 14.68
C SER A 36 23.84 -28.91 15.01
N GLY A 37 23.09 -28.54 13.96
CA GLY A 37 21.63 -28.53 13.98
C GLY A 37 21.04 -28.18 12.61
N ARG A 38 20.56 -29.19 11.87
CA ARG A 38 19.65 -29.01 10.72
C ARG A 38 18.44 -28.18 11.19
N GLY A 39 18.18 -27.06 10.53
CA GLY A 39 16.98 -26.26 10.79
C GLY A 39 16.67 -25.38 9.59
N ILE A 40 15.67 -25.79 8.82
CA ILE A 40 15.02 -24.98 7.79
C ILE A 40 14.44 -23.74 8.49
N THR A 41 14.92 -22.55 8.15
CA THR A 41 14.33 -21.28 8.62
C THR A 41 13.01 -21.06 7.91
N ALA A 42 11.95 -21.62 8.49
CA ALA A 42 10.57 -21.30 8.17
C ALA A 42 10.30 -19.84 8.58
N CYS A 43 9.74 -19.09 7.65
CA CYS A 43 8.98 -17.88 7.95
C CYS A 43 7.97 -18.20 9.06
N THR A 44 8.05 -17.51 10.19
CA THR A 44 7.01 -17.55 11.22
C THR A 44 5.80 -16.76 10.74
N THR A 45 5.06 -17.32 9.79
CA THR A 45 3.63 -17.03 9.66
C THR A 45 2.96 -17.63 10.87
N ALA A 46 2.46 -16.79 11.77
CA ALA A 46 1.50 -17.23 12.76
C ALA A 46 0.35 -17.96 12.04
N PRO A 47 -0.04 -19.17 12.47
CA PRO A 47 -1.20 -19.83 11.90
C PRO A 47 -2.44 -19.02 12.30
N CYS A 48 -2.98 -18.26 11.36
CA CYS A 48 -4.34 -17.76 11.49
C CYS A 48 -5.26 -18.97 11.63
N ASN A 49 -5.95 -19.03 12.77
CA ASN A 49 -6.84 -20.11 13.13
C ASN A 49 -7.85 -20.31 11.98
N ARG A 50 -7.70 -21.43 11.28
CA ARG A 50 -8.39 -21.71 10.04
C ARG A 50 -9.73 -22.36 10.37
N ASP A 51 -10.68 -21.57 10.86
CA ASP A 51 -12.10 -21.95 10.78
C ASP A 51 -12.56 -21.81 9.33
N SER A 52 -12.14 -22.74 8.48
CA SER A 52 -12.57 -22.87 7.08
C SER A 52 -13.72 -23.88 6.89
N GLU A 53 -14.38 -24.30 7.97
CA GLU A 53 -15.36 -25.39 7.93
C GLU A 53 -16.82 -24.97 8.13
N LYS A 54 -17.27 -23.91 7.44
CA LYS A 54 -18.73 -23.72 7.22
C LYS A 54 -19.16 -22.86 6.04
N MET A 55 -18.52 -22.98 4.87
CA MET A 55 -19.12 -22.52 3.60
C MET A 55 -18.98 -23.60 2.53
N ARG A 56 -19.70 -24.72 2.73
CA ARG A 56 -19.86 -25.78 1.73
C ARG A 56 -21.33 -26.12 1.54
N GLY A 57 -22.17 -25.10 1.34
CA GLY A 57 -23.58 -25.34 1.08
C GLY A 57 -24.40 -24.07 0.98
N ASN A 58 -24.20 -23.28 -0.08
CA ASN A 58 -25.27 -22.61 -0.86
C ASN A 58 -24.71 -21.81 -2.07
N ASP A 59 -23.70 -22.33 -2.78
CA ASP A 59 -22.93 -21.60 -3.82
C ASP A 59 -23.68 -21.44 -5.16
N ALA A 60 -25.00 -21.28 -5.15
CA ALA A 60 -25.79 -21.07 -6.36
C ALA A 60 -26.13 -19.58 -6.63
N ASN A 61 -25.91 -18.65 -5.68
CA ASN A 61 -26.20 -17.22 -5.94
C ASN A 61 -25.56 -16.22 -4.96
N CYS A 62 -24.34 -16.45 -4.48
CA CYS A 62 -23.66 -15.46 -3.62
C CYS A 62 -22.93 -14.43 -4.50
N SER A 63 -23.59 -13.33 -4.83
CA SER A 63 -22.96 -12.17 -5.46
C SER A 63 -22.00 -11.51 -4.48
N TYR A 64 -20.86 -11.01 -4.96
CA TYR A 64 -19.88 -10.29 -4.15
C TYR A 64 -19.63 -8.89 -4.70
N GLU A 65 -19.42 -7.97 -3.78
CA GLU A 65 -19.06 -6.59 -4.07
C GLU A 65 -17.62 -6.36 -3.65
N CYS A 66 -16.84 -5.80 -4.57
CA CYS A 66 -15.40 -5.64 -4.41
C CYS A 66 -14.99 -4.17 -4.59
N VAL A 67 -14.09 -3.71 -3.74
CA VAL A 67 -13.47 -2.38 -3.83
C VAL A 67 -11.96 -2.53 -3.64
N ALA A 68 -11.17 -1.97 -4.54
CA ALA A 68 -9.73 -1.84 -4.36
C ALA A 68 -9.39 -0.41 -3.91
N LEU A 69 -8.66 -0.31 -2.80
CA LEU A 69 -8.15 0.95 -2.25
C LEU A 69 -6.65 1.02 -2.51
N HIS A 70 -6.21 2.04 -3.23
CA HIS A 70 -4.80 2.32 -3.49
C HIS A 70 -4.37 3.58 -2.75
N VAL A 71 -3.23 3.52 -2.07
CA VAL A 71 -2.67 4.61 -1.27
C VAL A 71 -1.23 4.85 -1.70
N SER A 72 -0.90 6.08 -2.11
CA SER A 72 0.48 6.51 -2.39
C SER A 72 0.88 7.59 -1.39
N PRO A 73 1.93 7.43 -0.56
CA PRO A 73 2.31 8.37 0.48
C PRO A 73 3.25 9.47 -0.07
N ASP A 74 2.93 10.06 -1.23
CA ASP A 74 3.76 11.05 -1.94
C ASP A 74 3.90 12.38 -1.13
N LEU A 75 3.92 13.56 -1.78
CA LEU A 75 3.86 14.89 -1.11
C LEU A 75 2.46 15.16 -0.50
N GLY A 76 1.96 14.21 0.29
CA GLY A 76 0.57 14.06 0.69
C GLY A 76 0.05 12.70 0.23
N GLU A 77 -0.72 12.03 1.08
CA GLU A 77 -1.31 10.75 0.71
C GLU A 77 -2.28 10.94 -0.45
N ARG A 78 -2.24 10.05 -1.43
CA ARG A 78 -3.21 9.98 -2.53
C ARG A 78 -4.03 8.72 -2.35
N VAL A 79 -5.32 8.90 -2.10
CA VAL A 79 -6.26 7.82 -1.87
C VAL A 79 -7.08 7.63 -3.14
N MET A 80 -6.95 6.46 -3.76
CA MET A 80 -7.64 6.12 -5.00
C MET A 80 -8.51 4.88 -4.83
N LEU A 81 -9.71 4.89 -5.42
CA LEU A 81 -10.66 3.79 -5.38
C LEU A 81 -10.86 3.17 -6.77
N SER A 82 -11.00 1.85 -6.81
CA SER A 82 -11.48 1.13 -8.01
C SER A 82 -12.59 0.18 -7.61
N GLY A 83 -13.67 0.12 -8.39
CA GLY A 83 -14.84 -0.70 -8.04
C GLY A 83 -16.08 -0.31 -8.83
N GLY A 84 -17.21 -0.93 -8.50
CA GLY A 84 -18.51 -0.60 -9.10
C GLY A 84 -18.95 0.82 -8.72
N ARG A 85 -19.45 1.59 -9.69
CA ARG A 85 -19.79 2.99 -9.46
C ARG A 85 -20.93 3.17 -8.44
N ALA A 86 -22.03 2.44 -8.61
CA ALA A 86 -23.16 2.47 -7.69
C ALA A 86 -22.74 2.10 -6.25
N LEU A 87 -21.80 1.15 -6.12
CA LEU A 87 -21.23 0.74 -4.84
C LEU A 87 -20.40 1.86 -4.19
N LEU A 88 -19.58 2.54 -4.97
CA LEU A 88 -18.79 3.66 -4.44
C LEU A 88 -19.66 4.86 -4.08
N ASP A 89 -20.71 5.14 -4.85
CA ASP A 89 -21.67 6.20 -4.55
C ASP A 89 -22.49 5.89 -3.28
N GLU A 90 -22.77 4.62 -2.99
CA GLU A 90 -23.37 4.17 -1.73
C GLU A 90 -22.45 4.42 -0.53
N VAL A 91 -21.18 3.99 -0.62
CA VAL A 91 -20.24 4.03 0.50
C VAL A 91 -19.63 5.43 0.69
N PHE A 92 -19.47 6.20 -0.37
CA PHE A 92 -18.86 7.54 -0.38
C PHE A 92 -19.77 8.56 -1.07
N PRO A 93 -20.96 8.86 -0.52
CA PRO A 93 -21.94 9.73 -1.18
C PRO A 93 -21.43 11.15 -1.48
N GLU A 94 -20.37 11.60 -0.77
CA GLU A 94 -19.71 12.88 -1.03
C GLU A 94 -19.07 12.96 -2.43
N THR A 95 -18.76 11.83 -3.06
CA THR A 95 -18.18 11.80 -4.41
C THR A 95 -19.21 12.17 -5.48
N THR A 96 -20.49 11.86 -5.26
CA THR A 96 -21.58 12.15 -6.19
C THR A 96 -21.79 13.64 -6.39
N GLN A 97 -21.81 14.41 -5.31
CA GLN A 97 -22.02 15.86 -5.37
C GLN A 97 -20.83 16.58 -6.03
N ALA A 98 -19.61 16.14 -5.70
CA ALA A 98 -18.39 16.78 -6.19
C ALA A 98 -18.13 16.49 -7.68
N VAL A 99 -18.68 15.41 -8.21
CA VAL A 99 -18.69 15.09 -9.65
C VAL A 99 -19.65 15.98 -10.43
N ILE A 100 -20.84 16.28 -9.87
CA ILE A 100 -21.86 17.11 -10.53
C ILE A 100 -21.36 18.55 -10.67
N ASP A 101 -20.61 19.04 -9.68
CA ASP A 101 -20.03 20.38 -9.67
C ASP A 101 -18.75 20.48 -10.54
N ALA A 102 -17.98 19.39 -10.69
CA ALA A 102 -16.76 19.36 -11.48
C ALA A 102 -17.05 19.16 -13.00
N ARG A 103 -17.57 20.20 -13.65
CA ARG A 103 -17.81 20.27 -15.12
C ARG A 103 -16.57 20.17 -16.03
N SER A 104 -15.43 19.65 -15.58
CA SER A 104 -14.25 19.52 -16.44
C SER A 104 -13.34 18.34 -16.07
N GLY A 105 -13.22 17.37 -16.98
CA GLY A 105 -11.95 16.66 -17.11
C GLY A 105 -11.93 15.15 -16.79
N VAL A 106 -12.68 14.35 -17.55
CA VAL A 106 -12.24 13.05 -18.08
C VAL A 106 -12.12 11.81 -17.15
N ALA A 107 -12.11 11.88 -15.82
CA ALA A 107 -11.97 10.66 -14.99
C ALA A 107 -13.29 9.97 -14.55
N TRP A 108 -14.41 10.71 -14.53
CA TRP A 108 -15.69 10.20 -14.02
C TRP A 108 -16.83 10.20 -15.07
N HIS A 109 -16.57 10.73 -16.26
CA HIS A 109 -17.56 10.89 -17.34
C HIS A 109 -17.42 9.80 -18.40
N GLN A 110 -17.71 8.56 -18.03
CA GLN A 110 -18.24 7.59 -18.98
C GLN A 110 -19.55 7.10 -18.38
N GLN A 111 -20.66 7.70 -18.80
CA GLN A 111 -22.00 7.39 -18.28
C GLN A 111 -22.37 5.90 -18.44
N ASP A 112 -21.61 5.15 -19.26
CA ASP A 112 -21.75 3.70 -19.48
C ASP A 112 -20.76 2.82 -18.70
N ALA A 113 -19.79 3.39 -17.98
CA ALA A 113 -18.83 2.58 -17.22
C ALA A 113 -19.43 2.21 -15.85
N ARG A 114 -19.90 0.96 -15.72
CA ARG A 114 -20.37 0.40 -14.44
C ARG A 114 -19.28 0.37 -13.35
N HIS A 115 -18.01 0.54 -13.72
CA HIS A 115 -16.86 0.51 -12.82
C HIS A 115 -15.96 1.72 -13.05
N VAL A 116 -15.27 2.15 -12.00
CA VAL A 116 -14.24 3.17 -12.05
C VAL A 116 -12.90 2.56 -11.65
N ILE A 117 -11.81 3.13 -12.18
CA ILE A 117 -10.44 2.68 -11.94
C ILE A 117 -9.62 3.86 -11.44
N ARG A 118 -8.99 3.70 -10.28
CA ARG A 118 -8.12 4.71 -9.65
C ARG A 118 -8.76 6.10 -9.55
N PHE A 119 -10.03 6.14 -9.16
CA PHE A 119 -10.73 7.37 -8.86
C PHE A 119 -10.09 8.08 -7.66
N PRO A 120 -9.65 9.35 -7.78
CA PRO A 120 -8.91 10.04 -6.72
C PRO A 120 -9.85 10.54 -5.62
N LEU A 121 -10.20 9.67 -4.67
CA LEU A 121 -11.15 9.94 -3.58
C LEU A 121 -10.84 11.24 -2.85
N ASN A 122 -9.59 11.44 -2.45
CA ASN A 122 -9.19 12.60 -1.65
C ASN A 122 -9.22 13.94 -2.40
N GLY A 123 -9.36 13.92 -3.72
CA GLY A 123 -9.64 15.13 -4.52
C GLY A 123 -11.08 15.63 -4.39
N TYR A 124 -12.01 14.77 -3.96
CA TYR A 124 -13.44 15.05 -3.88
C TYR A 124 -14.00 14.93 -2.46
N CYS A 125 -13.47 14.01 -1.67
CA CYS A 125 -13.86 13.75 -0.28
C CYS A 125 -12.65 13.96 0.63
N LYS A 126 -12.75 14.78 1.68
CA LYS A 126 -11.62 15.09 2.57
C LYS A 126 -11.36 13.96 3.58
N LEU A 127 -11.06 12.76 3.08
CA LEU A 127 -10.73 11.58 3.88
C LEU A 127 -9.28 11.14 3.64
N ASN A 128 -8.58 10.81 4.72
CA ASN A 128 -7.33 10.09 4.66
C ASN A 128 -7.56 8.58 4.44
N SER A 129 -6.47 7.85 4.18
CA SER A 129 -6.47 6.41 3.98
C SER A 129 -7.11 5.65 5.14
N VAL A 130 -6.78 6.02 6.39
CA VAL A 130 -7.36 5.38 7.59
C VAL A 130 -8.87 5.56 7.63
N GLN A 131 -9.37 6.76 7.39
CA GLN A 131 -10.81 7.07 7.38
C GLN A 131 -11.54 6.32 6.25
N ALA A 132 -10.94 6.22 5.06
CA ALA A 132 -11.49 5.46 3.96
C ALA A 132 -11.59 3.95 4.28
N ILE A 133 -10.54 3.38 4.87
CA ILE A 133 -10.51 1.99 5.34
C ILE A 133 -11.59 1.76 6.40
N THR A 134 -11.65 2.60 7.43
CA THR A 134 -12.66 2.50 8.49
C THR A 134 -14.07 2.55 7.92
N ARG A 135 -14.33 3.41 6.94
CA ARG A 135 -15.64 3.50 6.31
C ARG A 135 -16.01 2.23 5.54
N LEU A 136 -15.08 1.65 4.78
CA LEU A 136 -15.30 0.37 4.10
C LEU A 136 -15.58 -0.76 5.10
N LEU A 137 -14.81 -0.84 6.19
CA LEU A 137 -15.04 -1.84 7.24
C LEU A 137 -16.42 -1.68 7.90
N ASN A 138 -16.83 -0.44 8.19
CA ASN A 138 -18.15 -0.14 8.74
C ASN A 138 -19.30 -0.45 7.76
N ALA A 139 -19.04 -0.40 6.45
CA ALA A 139 -19.99 -0.77 5.40
C ALA A 139 -20.07 -2.29 5.14
N GLY A 140 -19.49 -3.11 6.02
CA GLY A 140 -19.55 -4.57 5.97
C GLY A 140 -18.49 -5.22 5.09
N PHE A 141 -17.53 -4.46 4.56
CA PHE A 141 -16.42 -5.04 3.82
C PHE A 141 -15.36 -5.63 4.76
N ARG A 142 -14.69 -6.67 4.28
CA ARG A 142 -13.47 -7.22 4.88
C ARG A 142 -12.30 -7.11 3.92
N VAL A 143 -11.10 -6.90 4.44
CA VAL A 143 -9.87 -6.99 3.65
C VAL A 143 -9.60 -8.45 3.34
N VAL A 144 -9.47 -8.81 2.06
CA VAL A 144 -9.16 -10.17 1.62
C VAL A 144 -7.74 -10.31 1.05
N ALA A 145 -7.14 -9.19 0.61
CA ALA A 145 -5.77 -9.16 0.12
C ALA A 145 -5.17 -7.78 0.37
N SER A 146 -3.85 -7.74 0.52
CA SER A 146 -3.05 -6.53 0.64
C SER A 146 -1.76 -6.70 -0.13
N ASN A 147 -1.34 -5.65 -0.82
CA ASN A 147 -0.09 -5.58 -1.56
C ASN A 147 0.57 -4.22 -1.31
N GLY A 148 1.86 -4.11 -1.57
CA GLY A 148 2.57 -2.84 -1.53
C GLY A 148 3.94 -2.96 -2.17
N GLY A 149 4.52 -1.82 -2.51
CA GLY A 149 5.83 -1.78 -3.14
C GLY A 149 6.24 -0.36 -3.51
N GLY A 150 7.16 -0.28 -4.46
CA GLY A 150 7.72 0.97 -4.95
C GLY A 150 9.11 1.26 -4.37
N VAL A 151 9.81 2.14 -5.07
CA VAL A 151 11.11 2.70 -4.65
C VAL A 151 10.89 4.02 -3.91
N GLU A 152 11.93 4.61 -3.34
CA GLU A 152 11.84 5.89 -2.65
C GLU A 152 11.15 6.97 -3.52
N GLY A 153 10.12 7.61 -2.96
CA GLY A 153 9.32 8.62 -3.65
C GLY A 153 8.24 8.11 -4.61
N GLN A 154 8.06 6.78 -4.75
CA GLN A 154 6.99 6.15 -5.54
C GLN A 154 6.38 4.93 -4.83
N GLN A 155 6.27 5.00 -3.51
CA GLN A 155 5.71 3.92 -2.71
C GLN A 155 4.20 3.82 -2.91
N PHE A 156 3.65 2.62 -2.74
CA PHE A 156 2.22 2.44 -2.67
C PHE A 156 1.83 1.24 -1.82
N SER A 157 0.59 1.28 -1.33
CA SER A 157 -0.12 0.17 -0.71
C SER A 157 -1.46 -0.01 -1.42
N GLU A 158 -1.88 -1.25 -1.61
CA GLU A 158 -3.16 -1.59 -2.23
C GLU A 158 -3.89 -2.64 -1.39
N TYR A 159 -5.17 -2.41 -1.14
CA TYR A 159 -6.01 -3.27 -0.32
C TYR A 159 -7.25 -3.68 -1.10
N LEU A 160 -7.56 -4.97 -1.12
CA LEU A 160 -8.78 -5.50 -1.72
C LEU A 160 -9.81 -5.77 -0.63
N PHE A 161 -10.95 -5.09 -0.74
CA PHE A 161 -12.10 -5.20 0.14
C PHE A 161 -13.21 -5.98 -0.55
N VAL A 162 -13.86 -6.89 0.17
CA VAL A 162 -15.00 -7.67 -0.33
C VAL A 162 -16.12 -7.72 0.70
N ARG A 163 -17.37 -7.62 0.26
CA ARG A 163 -18.55 -7.99 1.05
C ARG A 163 -19.49 -8.86 0.22
N GLN A 164 -20.31 -9.66 0.89
CA GLN A 164 -21.35 -10.42 0.21
C GLN A 164 -22.49 -9.45 -0.16
N SER A 165 -22.91 -9.48 -1.41
CA SER A 165 -24.06 -8.71 -1.88
C SER A 165 -25.32 -9.37 -1.34
N VAL A 166 -26.17 -8.56 -0.70
CA VAL A 166 -27.49 -8.99 -0.27
C VAL A 166 -28.41 -8.75 -1.46
N ASN A 167 -28.81 -9.81 -2.17
CA ASN A 167 -29.87 -9.70 -3.17
C ASN A 167 -31.17 -9.37 -2.41
N THR A 168 -31.53 -8.08 -2.33
CA THR A 168 -32.86 -7.62 -1.91
C THR A 168 -33.84 -7.64 -3.07
#